data_AF-A0A3L0W3X7-F1
#
_entry.id   AF-A0A3L0W3X7-F1
#
_cell.length_a   1.000
_cell.length_b   1.000
_cell.length_c   1.000
_cell.angle_alpha   90.00
_cell.angle_beta   90.00
_cell.angle_gamma   90.00
#
_symmetry.space_group_name_H-M   'P 1'
#
loop_
_entity.id
_entity.type
_entity.pdbx_description
1 polymer ?
#
loop_
_entity_poly.entity_id
_entity_poly.type
_entity_poly.pdbx_seq_one_letter_code
_entity_poly.pdbx_strand_id
1 'polypeptide(L)'
;MTAGLGNAIRRTFGWRPMFTLLCALLLAAPLLGGLWLLVAQGTLSPHVQRLLAQPGLWHSAALSFWIAAASTLGSLLLTALLLAHSVKNGEESRSFRLLRRLLSPLLALPHVAFAIGFSFLLAPSGWLLRLVSPSLTGFELPPDWQTIKDPVGLGLILALILKETPFLLLMALAAQEPAKLARQQWLGASLGFSAPQIWWRLLLPALWPALRLPLYAVAAYGVAVVDLALLLGPDAPAPLAVRLWLWYQDPDLGWRGATASGALLLLAINLLLLAGLRLLEWGHTTVGKHAWFDGRRAVPNPLTARLTCITTFTLMAINLAVLAALVIWSLTRRWSFPDLLPGQWSGHHWQVLLPGLMPLLVTSALLALASGLLALLMAVLSLEAQQGRRPWPLWLI
;
A
#
# COMPACT_ATOMS: atom_id res chain seq x y z
N MET A 1 60.37 -15.32 17.69
CA MET A 1 60.56 -14.49 16.48
C MET A 1 59.94 -15.18 15.25
N THR A 2 58.67 -15.58 15.31
CA THR A 2 57.93 -16.22 14.19
C THR A 2 56.40 -16.06 14.40
N ALA A 3 55.93 -14.86 14.75
CA ALA A 3 54.51 -14.55 14.95
C ALA A 3 54.01 -13.41 14.03
N GLY A 4 54.62 -13.23 12.85
CA GLY A 4 54.48 -12.01 12.06
C GLY A 4 53.99 -12.14 10.62
N LEU A 5 53.68 -13.33 10.09
CA LEU A 5 53.47 -13.49 8.63
C LEU A 5 52.13 -14.13 8.21
N GLY A 6 51.27 -14.51 9.15
CA GLY A 6 49.98 -15.16 8.82
C GLY A 6 48.82 -14.20 8.47
N ASN A 7 48.93 -12.91 8.80
CA ASN A 7 47.82 -11.96 8.70
C ASN A 7 47.85 -11.04 7.47
N ALA A 8 48.81 -11.20 6.57
CA ALA A 8 48.98 -10.31 5.41
C ALA A 8 48.33 -10.82 4.10
N ILE A 9 47.83 -12.07 4.05
CA ILE A 9 47.39 -12.74 2.79
C ILE A 9 45.90 -13.15 2.81
N ARG A 10 45.04 -12.45 3.57
CA ARG A 10 43.56 -12.52 3.39
C ARG A 10 42.92 -11.17 3.08
N ARG A 11 43.68 -10.27 2.44
CA ARG A 11 43.10 -9.19 1.64
C ARG A 11 42.80 -9.70 0.22
N THR A 12 42.13 -10.84 0.13
CA THR A 12 41.52 -11.23 -1.14
C THR A 12 40.43 -10.22 -1.43
N PHE A 13 40.46 -9.68 -2.65
CA PHE A 13 39.36 -8.96 -3.27
C PHE A 13 38.15 -9.93 -3.29
N GLY A 14 37.41 -9.97 -2.18
CA GLY A 14 36.43 -11.02 -1.93
C GLY A 14 35.27 -10.94 -2.93
N TRP A 15 34.62 -12.07 -3.20
CA TRP A 15 33.38 -12.10 -3.99
C TRP A 15 32.28 -11.19 -3.42
N ARG A 16 32.33 -10.86 -2.13
CA ARG A 16 31.36 -10.00 -1.42
C ARG A 16 31.22 -8.59 -2.03
N PRO A 17 32.26 -7.75 -2.17
CA PRO A 17 32.15 -6.45 -2.84
C PRO A 17 31.73 -6.56 -4.31
N MET A 18 32.17 -7.60 -5.04
CA MET A 18 31.77 -7.82 -6.44
C MET A 18 30.28 -8.14 -6.55
N PHE A 19 29.77 -9.03 -5.69
CA PHE A 19 28.35 -9.37 -5.60
C PHE A 19 27.51 -8.13 -5.31
N THR A 20 27.97 -7.28 -4.39
CA THR A 20 27.23 -6.07 -4.04
C THR A 20 27.24 -5.01 -5.14
N LEU A 21 28.37 -4.87 -5.85
CA LEU A 21 28.48 -3.95 -6.98
C LEU A 21 27.60 -4.45 -8.13
N LEU A 22 27.55 -5.76 -8.36
CA LEU A 22 26.65 -6.37 -9.34
C LEU A 22 25.18 -6.11 -8.99
N CYS A 23 24.76 -6.30 -7.74
CA CYS A 23 23.40 -6.01 -7.30
C CYS A 23 23.03 -4.52 -7.50
N ALA A 24 23.93 -3.62 -7.07
CA ALA A 24 23.72 -2.19 -7.23
C ALA A 24 23.64 -1.81 -8.72
N LEU A 25 24.48 -2.39 -9.58
CA LEU A 25 24.52 -2.10 -11.00
C LEU A 25 23.28 -2.64 -11.74
N LEU A 26 22.85 -3.86 -11.41
CA LEU A 26 21.62 -4.45 -11.97
C LEU A 26 20.37 -3.62 -11.65
N LEU A 27 20.34 -2.97 -10.47
CA LEU A 27 19.20 -2.17 -10.04
C LEU A 27 19.30 -0.71 -10.51
N ALA A 28 20.49 -0.10 -10.42
CA ALA A 28 20.70 1.30 -10.77
C ALA A 28 20.76 1.55 -12.29
N ALA A 29 21.35 0.64 -13.08
CA ALA A 29 21.49 0.84 -14.52
C ALA A 29 20.15 1.06 -15.26
N PRO A 30 19.11 0.20 -15.09
CA PRO A 30 17.84 0.41 -15.76
C PRO A 30 17.10 1.64 -15.25
N LEU A 31 17.21 1.97 -13.95
CA LEU A 31 16.61 3.17 -13.38
C LEU A 31 17.25 4.45 -13.93
N LEU A 32 18.58 4.52 -13.97
CA LEU A 32 19.30 5.66 -14.49
C LEU A 32 19.07 5.82 -16.00
N GLY A 33 19.10 4.72 -16.75
CA GLY A 33 18.78 4.72 -18.18
C GLY A 33 17.35 5.16 -18.45
N GLY A 34 16.38 4.65 -17.68
CA GLY A 34 14.97 5.04 -17.77
C GLY A 34 14.75 6.51 -17.43
N LEU A 35 15.33 7.00 -16.34
CA LEU A 35 15.26 8.41 -15.95
C LEU A 35 15.92 9.33 -16.98
N TRP A 36 17.06 8.94 -17.53
CA TRP A 36 17.73 9.68 -18.59
C TRP A 36 16.84 9.82 -19.82
N LEU A 37 16.27 8.71 -20.30
CA LEU A 37 15.36 8.72 -21.45
C LEU A 37 14.09 9.53 -21.16
N LEU A 38 13.55 9.41 -19.94
CA LEU A 38 12.38 10.16 -19.51
C LEU A 38 12.63 11.67 -19.54
N VAL A 39 13.77 12.11 -19.00
CA VAL A 39 14.16 13.53 -19.02
C VAL A 39 14.44 13.99 -20.45
N ALA A 40 15.18 13.21 -21.23
CA ALA A 40 15.53 13.56 -22.61
C ALA A 40 14.29 13.72 -23.50
N GLN A 41 13.29 12.85 -23.37
CA GLN A 41 12.05 12.93 -24.17
C GLN A 41 11.00 13.86 -23.56
N GLY A 42 10.90 13.90 -22.24
CA GLY A 42 9.86 14.65 -21.53
C GLY A 42 10.11 16.15 -21.46
N THR A 43 11.35 16.61 -21.65
CA THR A 43 11.71 18.04 -21.64
C THR A 43 11.63 18.72 -23.01
N LEU A 44 11.35 17.95 -24.08
CA LEU A 44 11.22 18.51 -25.42
C LEU A 44 10.00 19.45 -25.51
N SER A 45 10.23 20.67 -25.99
CA SER A 45 9.20 21.70 -26.16
C SER A 45 7.89 21.22 -26.81
N PRO A 46 7.90 20.47 -27.95
CA PRO A 46 6.65 20.03 -28.56
C PRO A 46 5.83 19.09 -27.66
N HIS A 47 6.50 18.27 -26.86
CA HIS A 47 5.84 17.31 -25.97
C HIS A 47 5.21 18.01 -24.77
N VAL A 48 5.93 18.98 -24.19
CA VAL A 48 5.46 19.83 -23.10
C VAL A 48 4.27 20.68 -23.54
N GLN A 49 4.34 21.31 -24.72
CA GLN A 49 3.23 22.09 -25.25
C GLN A 49 1.97 21.23 -25.48
N ARG A 50 2.15 20.03 -26.04
CA ARG A 50 1.03 19.09 -26.26
C ARG A 50 0.41 18.61 -24.95
N LEU A 51 1.20 18.41 -23.90
CA LEU A 51 0.72 18.09 -22.56
C LEU A 51 -0.07 19.25 -21.95
N LEU A 52 0.51 20.45 -21.93
CA LEU A 52 -0.10 21.64 -21.32
C LEU A 52 -1.38 22.09 -22.04
N ALA A 53 -1.51 21.78 -23.33
CA ALA A 53 -2.73 22.02 -24.09
C ALA A 53 -3.89 21.09 -23.71
N GLN A 54 -3.65 20.02 -22.93
CA GLN A 54 -4.70 19.05 -22.62
C GLN A 54 -5.73 19.61 -21.63
N PRO A 55 -7.04 19.51 -21.95
CA PRO A 55 -8.09 19.92 -21.02
C PRO A 55 -8.08 19.02 -19.78
N GLY A 56 -8.35 19.64 -18.63
CA GLY A 56 -8.45 18.96 -17.34
C GLY A 56 -7.12 18.39 -16.82
N LEU A 57 -5.96 18.70 -17.41
CA LEU A 57 -4.65 18.21 -16.94
C LEU A 57 -4.44 18.51 -15.45
N TRP A 58 -4.65 19.76 -15.05
CA TRP A 58 -4.45 20.20 -13.66
C TRP A 58 -5.45 19.56 -12.70
N HIS A 59 -6.68 19.30 -13.16
CA HIS A 59 -7.67 18.54 -12.38
C HIS A 59 -7.20 17.10 -12.17
N SER A 60 -6.74 16.41 -13.21
CA SER A 60 -6.16 15.06 -13.10
C SER A 60 -4.93 15.02 -12.18
N ALA A 61 -4.06 16.04 -12.25
CA ALA A 61 -2.89 16.16 -11.40
C ALA A 61 -3.26 16.38 -9.91
N ALA A 62 -4.18 17.31 -9.64
CA ALA A 62 -4.69 17.58 -8.30
C ALA A 62 -5.42 16.37 -7.73
N LEU A 63 -6.20 15.67 -8.55
CA LEU A 63 -6.90 14.45 -8.17
C LEU A 63 -5.92 13.32 -7.82
N SER A 64 -4.88 13.10 -8.62
CA SER A 64 -3.82 12.13 -8.29
C SER A 64 -3.12 12.46 -6.96
N PHE A 65 -2.80 13.74 -6.73
CA PHE A 65 -2.22 14.17 -5.47
C PHE A 65 -3.19 13.95 -4.29
N TRP A 66 -4.46 14.33 -4.45
CA TRP A 66 -5.51 14.17 -3.44
C TRP A 66 -5.70 12.69 -3.06
N ILE A 67 -5.90 11.81 -4.04
CA ILE A 67 -6.11 10.38 -3.81
C ILE A 67 -4.90 9.77 -3.10
N ALA A 68 -3.69 10.08 -3.56
CA ALA A 68 -2.46 9.55 -2.97
C ALA A 68 -2.24 10.07 -1.54
N ALA A 69 -2.43 11.37 -1.31
CA ALA A 69 -2.29 11.98 0.01
C ALA A 69 -3.35 11.45 0.99
N ALA A 70 -4.62 11.46 0.60
CA ALA A 70 -5.73 11.02 1.44
C ALA A 70 -5.62 9.54 1.79
N SER A 71 -5.30 8.68 0.82
CA SER A 71 -5.12 7.24 1.07
C SER A 71 -3.89 6.94 1.93
N THR A 72 -2.76 7.63 1.68
CA THR A 72 -1.53 7.41 2.45
C THR A 72 -1.67 7.87 3.89
N LEU A 73 -2.23 9.07 4.12
CA LEU A 73 -2.51 9.58 5.46
C LEU A 73 -3.60 8.76 6.16
N GLY A 74 -4.63 8.33 5.43
CA GLY A 74 -5.68 7.45 5.94
C GLY A 74 -5.12 6.09 6.40
N SER A 75 -4.29 5.45 5.59
CA SER A 75 -3.60 4.20 5.95
C SER A 75 -2.69 4.38 7.15
N LEU A 76 -1.86 5.44 7.16
CA LEU A 76 -0.98 5.75 8.29
C LEU A 76 -1.77 5.96 9.58
N LEU A 77 -2.84 6.75 9.53
CA LEU A 77 -3.71 7.01 10.68
C LEU A 77 -4.35 5.72 11.17
N LEU A 78 -4.89 4.90 10.28
CA LEU A 78 -5.54 3.65 10.64
C LEU A 78 -4.54 2.66 11.22
N THR A 79 -3.34 2.52 10.64
CA THR A 79 -2.23 1.74 11.21
C THR A 79 -1.85 2.25 12.61
N ALA A 80 -1.70 3.56 12.80
CA ALA A 80 -1.36 4.15 14.09
C ALA A 80 -2.45 3.89 15.15
N LEU A 81 -3.73 4.01 14.79
CA LEU A 81 -4.87 3.73 15.67
C LEU A 81 -4.92 2.25 16.07
N LEU A 82 -4.74 1.33 15.11
CA LEU A 82 -4.71 -0.11 15.36
C LEU A 82 -3.57 -0.49 16.31
N LEU A 83 -2.39 0.07 16.11
CA LEU A 83 -1.25 -0.17 17.00
C LEU A 83 -1.45 0.44 18.40
N ALA A 84 -2.03 1.64 18.49
CA ALA A 84 -2.30 2.32 19.76
C ALA A 84 -3.22 1.52 20.70
N HIS A 85 -4.10 0.70 20.14
CA HIS A 85 -5.05 -0.14 20.89
C HIS A 85 -4.74 -1.64 20.75
N SER A 86 -3.54 -1.99 20.29
CA SER A 86 -3.10 -3.38 20.17
C SER A 86 -2.97 -4.07 21.53
N VAL A 87 -2.62 -3.32 22.57
CA VAL A 87 -2.44 -3.81 23.94
C VAL A 87 -3.59 -3.34 24.82
N LYS A 88 -4.20 -4.29 25.53
CA LYS A 88 -5.24 -4.05 26.54
C LYS A 88 -4.84 -4.76 27.83
N ASN A 89 -4.77 -4.03 28.94
CA ASN A 89 -4.40 -4.56 30.27
C ASN A 89 -3.05 -5.31 30.30
N GLY A 90 -2.05 -4.84 29.53
CA GLY A 90 -0.73 -5.47 29.47
C GLY A 90 -0.64 -6.69 28.55
N GLU A 91 -1.75 -7.11 27.92
CA GLU A 91 -1.77 -8.21 26.97
C GLU A 91 -2.20 -7.76 25.56
N GLU A 92 -1.74 -8.47 24.54
CA GLU A 92 -2.18 -8.26 23.16
C GLU A 92 -3.66 -8.63 23.01
N SER A 93 -4.46 -7.69 22.51
CA SER A 93 -5.89 -7.85 22.25
C SER A 93 -6.15 -9.03 21.30
N ARG A 94 -7.18 -9.83 21.59
CA ARG A 94 -7.55 -11.01 20.79
C ARG A 94 -7.79 -10.66 19.32
N SER A 95 -8.49 -9.55 19.05
CA SER A 95 -8.76 -9.07 17.68
C SER A 95 -7.49 -8.68 16.95
N PHE A 96 -6.54 -8.03 17.65
CA PHE A 96 -5.27 -7.63 17.08
C PHE A 96 -4.37 -8.83 16.78
N ARG A 97 -4.34 -9.82 17.69
CA ARG A 97 -3.63 -11.09 17.47
C ARG A 97 -4.16 -11.85 16.25
N LEU A 98 -5.48 -11.85 16.06
CA LEU A 98 -6.11 -12.44 14.88
C LEU A 98 -5.75 -11.65 13.61
N LEU A 99 -5.83 -10.31 13.65
CA LEU A 99 -5.39 -9.45 12.55
C LEU A 99 -3.93 -9.73 12.17
N ARG A 100 -3.02 -9.79 13.14
CA ARG A 100 -1.59 -10.09 12.95
C ARG A 100 -1.37 -11.44 12.26
N ARG A 101 -2.13 -12.47 12.62
CA ARG A 101 -2.07 -13.79 11.97
C ARG A 101 -2.57 -13.77 10.53
N LEU A 102 -3.53 -12.90 10.23
CA LEU A 102 -4.15 -12.78 8.92
C LEU A 102 -3.48 -11.73 8.01
N LEU A 103 -2.47 -11.00 8.48
CA LEU A 103 -1.75 -10.02 7.64
C LEU A 103 -1.13 -10.67 6.39
N SER A 104 -0.47 -11.82 6.53
CA SER A 104 0.16 -12.50 5.40
C SER A 104 -0.86 -12.89 4.31
N PRO A 105 -1.98 -13.58 4.60
CA PRO A 105 -2.98 -13.86 3.58
C PRO A 105 -3.68 -12.61 3.04
N LEU A 106 -3.89 -11.57 3.86
CA LEU A 106 -4.45 -10.28 3.40
C LEU A 106 -3.54 -9.59 2.36
N LEU A 107 -2.22 -9.74 2.53
CA LEU A 107 -1.24 -9.19 1.60
C LEU A 107 -1.09 -10.04 0.34
N ALA A 108 -1.24 -11.36 0.45
CA ALA A 108 -1.15 -12.29 -0.68
C ALA A 108 -2.26 -12.11 -1.74
N LEU A 109 -3.37 -11.45 -1.36
CA LEU A 109 -4.45 -11.08 -2.28
C LEU A 109 -3.93 -10.19 -3.44
N PRO A 110 -4.08 -10.61 -4.71
CA PRO A 110 -3.71 -9.79 -5.86
C PRO A 110 -4.45 -8.45 -5.85
N HIS A 111 -3.73 -7.36 -6.12
CA HIS A 111 -4.27 -5.99 -6.05
C HIS A 111 -5.51 -5.80 -6.96
N VAL A 112 -5.46 -6.30 -8.20
CA VAL A 112 -6.58 -6.23 -9.15
C VAL A 112 -7.78 -7.06 -8.67
N ALA A 113 -7.54 -8.27 -8.16
CA ALA A 113 -8.61 -9.12 -7.63
C ALA A 113 -9.32 -8.43 -6.45
N PHE A 114 -8.55 -7.82 -5.54
CA PHE A 114 -9.10 -7.02 -4.45
C PHE A 114 -9.98 -5.89 -4.97
N ALA A 115 -9.52 -5.13 -5.98
CA ALA A 115 -10.28 -4.04 -6.58
C ALA A 115 -11.61 -4.53 -7.18
N ILE A 116 -11.60 -5.64 -7.92
CA ILE A 116 -12.80 -6.25 -8.52
C ILE A 116 -13.77 -6.70 -7.44
N GLY A 117 -13.31 -7.47 -6.44
CA GLY A 117 -14.19 -7.93 -5.38
C GLY A 117 -14.73 -6.76 -4.53
N PHE A 118 -13.91 -5.74 -4.29
CA PHE A 118 -14.33 -4.52 -3.61
C PHE A 118 -15.38 -3.74 -4.41
N SER A 119 -15.27 -3.71 -5.74
CA SER A 119 -16.30 -3.14 -6.63
C SER A 119 -17.64 -3.87 -6.48
N PHE A 120 -17.64 -5.21 -6.37
CA PHE A 120 -18.87 -5.99 -6.15
C PHE A 120 -19.49 -5.75 -4.76
N LEU A 121 -18.71 -5.31 -3.78
CA LEU A 121 -19.23 -4.92 -2.47
C LEU A 121 -19.81 -3.51 -2.49
N LEU A 122 -19.06 -2.54 -3.03
CA LEU A 122 -19.35 -1.11 -2.91
C LEU A 122 -20.32 -0.57 -3.97
N ALA A 123 -20.48 -1.26 -5.10
CA ALA A 123 -21.40 -0.84 -6.16
C ALA A 123 -22.82 -0.62 -5.62
N PRO A 124 -23.64 0.22 -6.27
CA PRO A 124 -25.04 0.39 -5.87
C PRO A 124 -25.84 -0.91 -5.90
N SER A 125 -25.54 -1.78 -6.88
CA SER A 125 -26.09 -3.15 -6.94
C SER A 125 -25.25 -4.16 -6.14
N GLY A 126 -24.32 -3.69 -5.33
CA GLY A 126 -23.32 -4.48 -4.63
C GLY A 126 -23.85 -5.14 -3.37
N TRP A 127 -23.03 -6.02 -2.80
CA TRP A 127 -23.40 -6.82 -1.63
C TRP A 127 -23.68 -6.02 -0.37
N LEU A 128 -22.96 -4.91 -0.14
CA LEU A 128 -23.17 -4.10 1.05
C LEU A 128 -24.56 -3.47 1.06
N LEU A 129 -25.05 -2.98 -0.08
CA LEU A 129 -26.39 -2.42 -0.16
C LEU A 129 -27.46 -3.51 0.00
N ARG A 130 -27.27 -4.69 -0.59
CA ARG A 130 -28.22 -5.83 -0.46
C ARG A 130 -28.37 -6.33 0.98
N LEU A 131 -27.34 -6.20 1.82
CA LEU A 131 -27.45 -6.54 3.26
C LEU A 131 -28.40 -5.63 4.03
N VAL A 132 -28.62 -4.42 3.51
CA VAL A 132 -29.41 -3.36 4.16
C VAL A 132 -30.73 -3.11 3.41
N SER A 133 -30.79 -3.46 2.13
CA SER A 133 -31.95 -3.26 1.26
C SER A 133 -32.66 -4.57 0.96
N PRO A 134 -34.01 -4.62 0.94
CA PRO A 134 -34.94 -3.50 1.12
C PRO A 134 -35.33 -3.23 2.58
N SER A 135 -34.92 -4.09 3.53
CA SER A 135 -35.42 -4.08 4.91
C SER A 135 -35.22 -2.76 5.66
N LEU A 136 -34.09 -2.06 5.46
CA LEU A 136 -33.77 -0.81 6.15
C LEU A 136 -33.86 0.43 5.24
N THR A 137 -33.79 0.26 3.92
CA THR A 137 -33.73 1.38 2.96
C THR A 137 -34.94 1.48 2.03
N GLY A 138 -35.69 0.39 1.84
CA GLY A 138 -36.84 0.33 0.94
C GLY A 138 -36.49 0.35 -0.55
N PHE A 139 -35.23 0.17 -0.96
CA PHE A 139 -34.87 0.17 -2.37
C PHE A 139 -35.18 -1.19 -3.03
N GLU A 140 -36.10 -1.17 -3.99
CA GLU A 140 -36.40 -2.30 -4.88
C GLU A 140 -35.49 -2.33 -6.12
N LEU A 141 -34.89 -1.18 -6.45
CA LEU A 141 -33.96 -0.98 -7.58
C LEU A 141 -32.65 -0.40 -7.04
N PRO A 142 -31.49 -0.71 -7.66
CA PRO A 142 -30.22 -0.12 -7.25
C PRO A 142 -30.30 1.41 -7.41
N PRO A 143 -29.93 2.19 -6.37
CA PRO A 143 -29.97 3.64 -6.43
C PRO A 143 -28.91 4.18 -7.39
N ASP A 144 -29.12 5.37 -7.94
CA ASP A 144 -28.18 6.03 -8.86
C ASP A 144 -27.01 6.69 -8.13
N TRP A 145 -26.41 5.97 -7.19
CA TRP A 145 -25.26 6.46 -6.42
C TRP A 145 -23.96 6.11 -7.15
N GLN A 146 -23.14 7.11 -7.45
CA GLN A 146 -21.81 6.87 -8.01
C GLN A 146 -20.83 6.56 -6.88
N THR A 147 -20.95 5.38 -6.26
CA THR A 147 -20.02 4.94 -5.19
C THR A 147 -18.69 4.42 -5.74
N ILE A 148 -18.71 3.93 -6.99
CA ILE A 148 -17.55 3.53 -7.77
C ILE A 148 -17.38 4.55 -8.89
N LYS A 149 -16.13 4.88 -9.24
CA LYS A 149 -15.79 5.91 -10.22
C LYS A 149 -16.37 7.28 -9.85
N ASP A 150 -16.46 7.52 -8.54
CA ASP A 150 -16.96 8.77 -8.01
C ASP A 150 -16.02 9.93 -8.40
N PRO A 151 -16.55 11.14 -8.70
CA PRO A 151 -15.74 12.25 -9.20
C PRO A 151 -14.56 12.68 -8.31
N VAL A 152 -14.64 12.40 -7.00
CA VAL A 152 -13.63 12.79 -6.01
C VAL A 152 -12.66 11.63 -5.68
N GLY A 153 -12.95 10.42 -6.17
CA GLY A 153 -12.16 9.22 -5.94
C GLY A 153 -12.26 8.62 -4.54
N LEU A 154 -13.33 8.89 -3.78
CA LEU A 154 -13.58 8.34 -2.45
C LEU A 154 -13.58 6.81 -2.41
N GLY A 155 -14.20 6.15 -3.40
CA GLY A 155 -14.21 4.68 -3.49
C GLY A 155 -12.81 4.11 -3.68
N LEU A 156 -12.00 4.78 -4.51
CA LEU A 156 -10.59 4.44 -4.72
C LEU A 156 -9.74 4.70 -3.48
N ILE A 157 -9.94 5.84 -2.80
CA ILE A 157 -9.24 6.17 -1.54
C ILE A 157 -9.53 5.11 -0.48
N LEU A 158 -10.79 4.71 -0.30
CA LEU A 158 -11.17 3.66 0.66
C LEU A 158 -10.53 2.32 0.31
N ALA A 159 -10.54 1.92 -0.97
CA ALA A 159 -9.89 0.69 -1.43
C ALA A 159 -8.38 0.70 -1.13
N LEU A 160 -7.70 1.81 -1.43
CA LEU A 160 -6.28 1.99 -1.13
C LEU A 160 -6.04 1.96 0.39
N ILE A 161 -6.85 2.62 1.21
CA ILE A 161 -6.69 2.58 2.68
C ILE A 161 -6.77 1.14 3.19
N LEU A 162 -7.78 0.40 2.76
CA LEU A 162 -8.00 -0.98 3.19
C LEU A 162 -6.86 -1.92 2.75
N LYS A 163 -6.26 -1.66 1.58
CA LYS A 163 -5.21 -2.50 1.02
C LYS A 163 -3.80 -2.17 1.53
N GLU A 164 -3.52 -0.89 1.77
CA GLU A 164 -2.19 -0.43 2.20
C GLU A 164 -2.00 -0.48 3.73
N THR A 165 -3.09 -0.43 4.51
CA THR A 165 -3.01 -0.55 5.99
C THR A 165 -2.35 -1.88 6.41
N PRO A 166 -2.73 -3.07 5.91
CA PRO A 166 -2.06 -4.32 6.26
C PRO A 166 -0.54 -4.30 6.00
N PHE A 167 -0.11 -3.64 4.91
CA PHE A 167 1.30 -3.52 4.57
C PHE A 167 2.04 -2.63 5.58
N LEU A 168 1.53 -1.42 5.84
CA LEU A 168 2.12 -0.53 6.83
C LEU A 168 2.12 -1.14 8.23
N LEU A 169 1.07 -1.88 8.59
CA LEU A 169 1.00 -2.59 9.87
C LEU A 169 2.05 -3.69 9.98
N LEU A 170 2.26 -4.47 8.92
CA LEU A 170 3.32 -5.48 8.88
C LEU A 170 4.70 -4.82 9.04
N MET A 171 4.96 -3.74 8.32
CA MET A 171 6.24 -3.01 8.42
C MET A 171 6.45 -2.39 9.80
N ALA A 172 5.39 -1.83 10.39
CA ALA A 172 5.42 -1.31 11.75
C ALA A 172 5.74 -2.39 12.79
N LEU A 173 5.16 -3.58 12.64
CA LEU A 173 5.41 -4.71 13.54
C LEU A 173 6.82 -5.30 13.36
N ALA A 174 7.30 -5.37 12.11
CA ALA A 174 8.64 -5.87 11.80
C ALA A 174 9.75 -4.95 12.34
N ALA A 175 9.50 -3.64 12.40
CA ALA A 175 10.44 -2.66 12.93
C ALA A 175 10.50 -2.61 14.48
N GLN A 176 9.59 -3.29 15.18
CA GLN A 176 9.52 -3.27 16.64
C GLN A 176 10.41 -4.36 17.26
N GLU A 177 11.23 -3.97 18.22
CA GLU A 177 11.95 -4.89 19.11
C GLU A 177 11.08 -5.20 20.34
N PRO A 178 10.63 -6.46 20.54
CA PRO A 178 9.68 -6.79 21.61
C PRO A 178 10.17 -6.39 23.01
N ALA A 179 11.45 -6.60 23.30
CA ALA A 179 12.04 -6.26 24.60
C ALA A 179 12.08 -4.75 24.87
N LYS A 180 12.42 -3.96 23.84
CA LYS A 180 12.46 -2.49 23.92
C LYS A 180 11.05 -1.92 24.04
N LEU A 181 10.11 -2.45 23.28
CA LEU A 181 8.70 -2.09 23.33
C LEU A 181 8.11 -2.32 24.72
N ALA A 182 8.31 -3.52 25.29
CA ALA A 182 7.82 -3.85 26.63
C ALA A 182 8.42 -2.91 27.69
N ARG A 183 9.71 -2.60 27.60
CA ARG A 183 10.38 -1.65 28.51
C ARG A 183 9.80 -0.23 28.40
N GLN A 184 9.59 0.27 27.19
CA GLN A 184 8.99 1.58 26.95
C GLN A 184 7.55 1.68 27.46
N GLN A 185 6.76 0.62 27.27
CA GLN A 185 5.41 0.52 27.79
C GLN A 185 5.37 0.49 29.33
N TRP A 186 6.25 -0.32 29.95
CA TRP A 186 6.36 -0.39 31.40
C TRP A 186 6.77 0.94 32.03
N LEU A 187 7.74 1.63 31.42
CA LEU A 187 8.17 2.96 31.87
C LEU A 187 7.03 3.98 31.78
N GLY A 188 6.32 4.01 30.65
CA GLY A 188 5.18 4.91 30.45
C GLY A 188 4.03 4.63 31.43
N ALA A 189 3.73 3.35 31.68
CA ALA A 189 2.71 2.93 32.63
C ALA A 189 3.08 3.31 34.08
N SER A 190 4.34 3.16 34.46
CA SER A 190 4.85 3.56 35.78
C SER A 190 4.75 5.07 36.03
N LEU A 191 4.76 5.88 34.96
CA LEU A 191 4.52 7.33 35.01
C LEU A 191 3.03 7.72 35.04
N GLY A 192 2.12 6.73 34.99
CA GLY A 192 0.68 6.93 35.01
C GLY A 192 0.05 7.27 33.66
N PHE A 193 0.76 7.04 32.54
CA PHE A 193 0.20 7.22 31.20
C PHE A 193 -0.61 5.99 30.78
N SER A 194 -1.71 6.21 30.05
CA SER A 194 -2.49 5.12 29.46
C SER A 194 -1.82 4.56 28.20
N ALA A 195 -2.12 3.30 27.84
CA ALA A 195 -1.51 2.65 26.68
C ALA A 195 -1.61 3.46 25.36
N PRO A 196 -2.77 4.08 25.01
CA PRO A 196 -2.84 4.94 23.84
C PRO A 196 -1.95 6.18 23.94
N GLN A 197 -1.83 6.79 25.13
CA GLN A 197 -0.95 7.94 25.33
C GLN A 197 0.52 7.57 25.16
N ILE A 198 0.94 6.42 25.71
CA ILE A 198 2.29 5.89 25.53
C ILE A 198 2.55 5.68 24.03
N TRP A 199 1.56 5.14 23.31
CA TRP A 199 1.71 4.91 21.88
C TRP A 199 1.92 6.21 21.09
N TRP A 200 1.02 7.18 21.26
CA TRP A 200 1.09 8.45 20.52
C TRP A 200 2.30 9.32 20.90
N ARG A 201 2.71 9.31 22.18
CA ARG A 201 3.77 10.20 22.69
C ARG A 201 5.17 9.61 22.61
N LEU A 202 5.32 8.29 22.77
CA LEU A 202 6.63 7.64 22.87
C LEU A 202 6.90 6.69 21.71
N LEU A 203 5.94 5.83 21.36
CA LEU A 203 6.18 4.72 20.43
C LEU A 203 6.07 5.14 18.97
N LEU A 204 5.06 5.92 18.60
CA LEU A 204 4.90 6.42 17.23
C LEU A 204 6.08 7.29 16.77
N PRO A 205 6.59 8.27 17.56
CA PRO A 205 7.79 9.03 17.17
C PRO A 205 9.03 8.15 17.04
N ALA A 206 9.18 7.14 17.91
CA ALA A 206 10.32 6.21 17.85
C ALA A 206 10.25 5.27 16.64
N LEU A 207 9.05 4.95 16.17
CA LEU A 207 8.80 4.07 15.03
C LEU A 207 8.89 4.80 13.67
N TRP A 208 8.68 6.12 13.67
CA TRP A 208 8.68 6.93 12.45
C TRP A 208 9.93 6.75 11.55
N PRO A 209 11.17 6.75 12.10
CA PRO A 209 12.37 6.56 11.29
C PRO A 209 12.40 5.22 10.55
N ALA A 210 11.72 4.19 11.04
CA ALA A 210 11.61 2.90 10.37
C ALA A 210 10.46 2.88 9.35
N LEU A 211 9.37 3.60 9.62
CA LEU A 211 8.20 3.68 8.72
C LEU A 211 8.38 4.61 7.53
N ARG A 212 9.41 5.47 7.50
CA ARG A 212 9.62 6.45 6.43
C ARG A 212 9.61 5.83 5.03
N LEU A 213 10.37 4.74 4.83
CA LEU A 213 10.54 4.11 3.52
C LEU A 213 9.27 3.37 3.10
N PRO A 214 8.65 2.52 3.96
CA PRO A 214 7.33 1.96 3.68
C PRO A 214 6.28 3.03 3.33
N LEU A 215 6.24 4.15 4.05
CA LEU A 215 5.27 5.21 3.81
C LEU A 215 5.52 5.89 2.45
N TYR A 216 6.78 6.12 2.08
CA TYR A 216 7.14 6.66 0.78
C TYR A 216 6.79 5.70 -0.36
N ALA A 217 6.93 4.39 -0.15
CA ALA A 217 6.50 3.39 -1.11
C ALA A 217 4.98 3.43 -1.33
N VAL A 218 4.19 3.50 -0.24
CA VAL A 218 2.72 3.64 -0.32
C VAL A 218 2.32 4.95 -1.02
N ALA A 219 2.99 6.06 -0.70
CA ALA A 219 2.74 7.35 -1.33
C ALA A 219 3.03 7.32 -2.84
N ALA A 220 4.19 6.79 -3.23
CA ALA A 220 4.58 6.68 -4.63
C ALA A 220 3.66 5.75 -5.41
N TYR A 221 3.26 4.62 -4.79
CA TYR A 221 2.26 3.73 -5.36
C TYR A 221 0.92 4.45 -5.56
N GLY A 222 0.42 5.17 -4.55
CA GLY A 222 -0.84 5.91 -4.63
C GLY A 222 -0.86 6.98 -5.73
N VAL A 223 0.27 7.66 -5.98
CA VAL A 223 0.38 8.64 -7.08
C VAL A 223 0.36 7.95 -8.44
N ALA A 224 1.06 6.82 -8.57
CA ALA A 224 1.28 6.11 -9.83
C ALA A 224 0.33 4.93 -10.06
N VAL A 225 -0.73 4.78 -9.26
CA VAL A 225 -1.64 3.64 -9.35
C VAL A 225 -2.49 3.72 -10.61
N VAL A 226 -2.30 2.75 -11.51
CA VAL A 226 -3.10 2.61 -12.73
C VAL A 226 -4.20 1.57 -12.53
N ASP A 227 -3.84 0.39 -12.04
CA ASP A 227 -4.73 -0.78 -12.05
C ASP A 227 -6.00 -0.59 -11.21
N LEU A 228 -5.86 -0.14 -9.95
CA LEU A 228 -7.02 0.15 -9.10
C LEU A 228 -7.79 1.37 -9.61
N ALA A 229 -7.08 2.38 -10.12
CA ALA A 229 -7.68 3.61 -10.55
C ALA A 229 -8.51 3.45 -11.84
N LEU A 230 -8.11 2.55 -12.74
CA LEU A 230 -8.88 2.22 -13.94
C LEU A 230 -10.23 1.59 -13.58
N LEU A 231 -10.27 0.83 -12.48
CA LEU A 231 -11.47 0.12 -12.06
C LEU A 231 -12.37 0.96 -11.14
N LEU A 232 -11.79 1.65 -10.17
CA LEU A 232 -12.50 2.33 -9.08
C LEU A 232 -12.41 3.85 -9.14
N GLY A 233 -11.41 4.41 -9.81
CA GLY A 233 -11.17 5.84 -9.90
C GLY A 233 -12.13 6.54 -10.87
N PRO A 234 -12.25 7.88 -10.79
CA PRO A 234 -13.11 8.63 -11.70
C PRO A 234 -12.66 8.50 -13.15
N ASP A 235 -13.59 8.62 -14.09
CA ASP A 235 -13.31 8.60 -15.52
C ASP A 235 -13.20 10.02 -16.13
N ALA A 236 -13.81 11.03 -15.51
CA ALA A 236 -13.99 12.37 -16.10
C ALA A 236 -13.71 13.53 -15.12
N PRO A 237 -12.46 14.03 -15.02
CA PRO A 237 -11.24 13.48 -15.62
C PRO A 237 -10.60 12.40 -14.74
N ALA A 238 -10.02 11.38 -15.38
CA ALA A 238 -9.30 10.32 -14.66
C ALA A 238 -8.02 10.81 -13.96
N PRO A 239 -7.52 10.10 -12.93
CA PRO A 239 -6.22 10.37 -12.32
C PRO A 239 -5.12 10.41 -13.38
N LEU A 240 -4.10 11.25 -13.17
CA LEU A 240 -3.04 11.50 -14.15
C LEU A 240 -2.38 10.20 -14.62
N ALA A 241 -2.02 9.29 -13.71
CA ALA A 241 -1.40 8.00 -14.06
C ALA A 241 -2.23 7.18 -15.06
N VAL A 242 -3.56 7.13 -14.88
CA VAL A 242 -4.47 6.43 -15.80
C VAL A 242 -4.51 7.11 -17.16
N ARG A 243 -4.59 8.44 -17.22
CA ARG A 243 -4.56 9.19 -18.49
C ARG A 243 -3.26 8.96 -19.26
N LEU A 244 -2.14 9.01 -18.57
CA LEU A 244 -0.82 8.76 -19.16
C LEU A 244 -0.71 7.35 -19.74
N TRP A 245 -1.26 6.36 -19.02
CA TRP A 245 -1.33 4.97 -19.51
C TRP A 245 -2.17 4.86 -20.79
N LEU A 246 -3.35 5.49 -20.82
CA LEU A 246 -4.21 5.49 -22.01
C LEU A 246 -3.55 6.19 -23.20
N TRP A 247 -2.89 7.33 -22.98
CA TRP A 247 -2.13 8.03 -24.03
C TRP A 247 -0.93 7.23 -24.53
N TYR A 248 -0.27 6.46 -23.65
CA TYR A 248 0.83 5.59 -24.06
C TYR A 248 0.39 4.46 -25.00
N GLN A 249 -0.84 3.97 -24.81
CA GLN A 249 -1.45 2.95 -25.67
C GLN A 249 -2.03 3.50 -26.97
N ASP A 250 -2.06 4.82 -27.14
CA ASP A 250 -2.61 5.45 -28.34
C ASP A 250 -1.76 5.10 -29.58
N PRO A 251 -2.40 4.80 -30.73
CA PRO A 251 -1.68 4.57 -31.98
C PRO A 251 -0.83 5.75 -32.46
N ASP A 252 -1.20 6.99 -32.14
CA ASP A 252 -0.43 8.18 -32.50
C ASP A 252 0.81 8.31 -31.61
N LEU A 253 1.98 8.14 -32.24
CA LEU A 253 3.29 8.24 -31.61
C LEU A 253 3.55 9.59 -30.93
N GLY A 254 2.86 10.65 -31.36
CA GLY A 254 2.93 11.96 -30.73
C GLY A 254 2.50 11.95 -29.26
N TRP A 255 1.62 11.02 -28.86
CA TRP A 255 1.22 10.85 -27.47
C TRP A 255 2.29 10.22 -26.60
N ARG A 256 3.18 9.38 -27.14
CA ARG A 256 4.29 8.80 -26.36
C ARG A 256 5.20 9.88 -25.79
N GLY A 257 5.49 10.90 -26.60
CA GLY A 257 6.25 12.07 -26.18
C GLY A 257 5.55 12.87 -25.09
N ALA A 258 4.25 13.17 -25.27
CA ALA A 258 3.45 13.87 -24.27
C ALA A 258 3.33 13.07 -22.96
N THR A 259 3.24 11.74 -23.03
CA THR A 259 3.25 10.85 -21.86
C THR A 259 4.57 10.94 -21.10
N ALA A 260 5.72 11.06 -21.77
CA ALA A 260 7.00 11.27 -21.09
C ALA A 260 7.02 12.59 -20.30
N SER A 261 6.53 13.69 -20.88
CA SER A 261 6.37 14.96 -20.17
C SER A 261 5.39 14.84 -19.00
N GLY A 262 4.28 14.11 -19.19
CA GLY A 262 3.31 13.86 -18.14
C GLY A 262 3.84 12.99 -17.01
N ALA A 263 4.73 12.04 -17.31
CA ALA A 263 5.41 11.23 -16.31
C ALA A 263 6.44 12.05 -15.51
N LEU A 264 7.09 13.06 -16.10
CA LEU A 264 7.87 14.05 -15.33
C LEU A 264 6.98 14.87 -14.38
N LEU A 265 5.78 15.26 -14.82
CA LEU A 265 4.80 15.91 -13.94
C LEU A 265 4.35 14.97 -12.80
N LEU A 266 4.10 13.69 -13.11
CA LEU A 266 3.75 12.68 -12.10
C LEU A 266 4.89 12.47 -11.09
N LEU A 267 6.14 12.46 -11.56
CA LEU A 267 7.33 12.43 -10.70
C LEU A 267 7.41 13.67 -9.81
N ALA A 268 7.13 14.86 -10.33
CA ALA A 268 7.10 16.09 -9.55
C ALA A 268 6.00 16.06 -8.47
N ILE A 269 4.80 15.55 -8.79
CA ILE A 269 3.71 15.35 -7.83
C ILE A 269 4.12 14.38 -6.73
N ASN A 270 4.78 13.27 -7.08
CA ASN A 270 5.30 12.32 -6.12
C ASN A 270 6.32 12.98 -5.18
N LEU A 271 7.32 13.68 -5.73
CA LEU A 271 8.32 14.40 -4.93
C LEU A 271 7.69 15.45 -4.01
N LEU A 272 6.66 16.17 -4.48
CA LEU A 272 5.88 17.11 -3.67
C LEU A 272 5.19 16.41 -2.50
N LEU A 273 4.56 15.26 -2.74
CA LEU A 273 3.93 14.46 -1.69
C LEU A 273 4.94 13.96 -0.66
N LEU A 274 6.09 13.44 -1.11
CA LEU A 274 7.16 13.00 -0.22
C LEU A 274 7.73 14.17 0.62
N ALA A 275 7.90 15.35 0.00
CA ALA A 275 8.30 16.55 0.71
C ALA A 275 7.25 16.97 1.75
N GLY A 276 5.97 16.90 1.41
CA GLY A 276 4.86 17.15 2.34
C GLY A 276 4.87 16.19 3.53
N LEU A 277 5.07 14.89 3.29
CA LEU A 277 5.22 13.89 4.36
C LEU A 277 6.44 14.16 5.24
N ARG A 278 7.55 14.60 4.65
CA ARG A 278 8.76 14.97 5.38
C ARG A 278 8.57 16.22 6.25
N LEU A 279 7.83 17.21 5.74
CA LEU A 279 7.44 18.39 6.51
C LEU A 279 6.49 18.03 7.66
N LEU A 280 5.55 17.09 7.43
CA LEU A 280 4.66 16.58 8.46
C LEU A 280 5.42 15.87 9.59
N GLU A 281 6.40 15.03 9.23
CA GLU A 281 7.34 14.43 10.21
C GLU A 281 8.07 15.50 11.01
N TRP A 282 8.65 16.48 10.32
CA TRP A 282 9.41 17.54 10.95
C TRP A 282 8.54 18.37 11.90
N GLY A 283 7.34 18.75 11.48
CA GLY A 283 6.36 19.46 12.32
C GLY A 283 5.95 18.63 13.54
N HIS A 284 5.64 17.35 13.35
CA HIS A 284 5.28 16.44 14.44
C HIS A 284 6.43 16.27 15.45
N THR A 285 7.68 16.14 14.98
CA THR A 285 8.86 15.93 15.85
C THR A 285 9.42 17.20 16.49
N THR A 286 9.15 18.39 15.95
CA THR A 286 9.64 19.66 16.51
C THR A 286 8.61 20.29 17.43
N VAL A 287 7.37 20.46 16.96
CA VAL A 287 6.28 21.10 17.71
C VAL A 287 5.68 20.13 18.72
N GLY A 288 5.51 18.86 18.33
CA GLY A 288 4.91 17.84 19.18
C GLY A 288 5.71 17.51 20.44
N LYS A 289 7.04 17.73 20.43
CA LYS A 289 7.91 17.51 21.60
C LYS A 289 7.39 18.21 22.86
N HIS A 290 6.96 19.46 22.73
CA HIS A 290 6.41 20.21 23.87
C HIS A 290 5.20 19.48 24.45
N ALA A 291 4.23 19.13 23.60
CA ALA A 291 3.01 18.41 24.01
C ALA A 291 3.24 16.97 24.54
N TRP A 292 4.39 16.35 24.25
CA TRP A 292 4.75 15.02 24.75
C TRP A 292 5.35 15.06 26.16
N PHE A 293 6.06 16.14 26.50
CA PHE A 293 6.63 16.35 27.83
C PHE A 293 5.63 16.92 28.84
N ASP A 294 4.44 17.31 28.40
CA ASP A 294 3.34 17.68 29.28
C ASP A 294 2.97 16.51 30.20
N GLY A 295 3.05 16.69 31.53
CA GLY A 295 2.63 15.70 32.54
C GLY A 295 1.12 15.40 32.57
N ARG A 296 0.37 15.82 31.55
CA ARG A 296 -1.08 15.62 31.42
C ARG A 296 -1.42 14.14 31.22
N ARG A 297 -1.94 13.52 32.27
CA ARG A 297 -2.45 12.14 32.25
C ARG A 297 -3.92 12.18 31.84
N ALA A 298 -4.28 11.36 30.85
CA ALA A 298 -5.67 11.27 30.39
C ALA A 298 -6.15 9.84 30.57
N VAL A 299 -7.36 9.72 31.12
CA VAL A 299 -8.06 8.44 31.19
C VAL A 299 -8.33 7.99 29.76
N PRO A 300 -8.00 6.73 29.40
CA PRO A 300 -8.22 6.24 28.06
C PRO A 300 -9.72 6.28 27.74
N ASN A 301 -10.09 6.93 26.63
CA ASN A 301 -11.47 7.04 26.23
C ASN A 301 -12.01 5.65 25.82
N PRO A 302 -13.04 5.11 26.48
CA PRO A 302 -13.59 3.81 26.12
C PRO A 302 -14.17 3.79 24.70
N LEU A 303 -14.60 4.94 24.18
CA LEU A 303 -15.11 5.05 22.80
C LEU A 303 -14.01 4.82 21.77
N THR A 304 -12.79 5.34 21.96
CA THR A 304 -11.70 5.15 20.98
C THR A 304 -11.23 3.70 20.94
N ALA A 305 -11.24 3.01 22.09
CA ALA A 305 -10.96 1.58 22.15
C ALA A 305 -12.05 0.75 21.44
N ARG A 306 -13.32 1.11 21.62
CA ARG A 306 -14.44 0.45 20.91
C ARG A 306 -14.38 0.70 19.40
N LEU A 307 -14.16 1.94 18.99
CA LEU A 307 -14.00 2.31 17.57
C LEU A 307 -12.84 1.53 16.94
N THR A 308 -11.69 1.43 17.62
CA THR A 308 -10.56 0.66 17.07
C THR A 308 -10.89 -0.83 16.93
N CYS A 309 -11.60 -1.42 17.91
CA CYS A 309 -12.07 -2.80 17.80
C CYS A 309 -13.01 -2.99 16.60
N ILE A 310 -13.97 -2.07 16.43
CA ILE A 310 -14.89 -2.07 15.28
C ILE A 310 -14.08 -1.96 13.99
N THR A 311 -13.14 -1.01 13.87
CA THR A 311 -12.32 -0.84 12.66
C THR A 311 -11.48 -2.06 12.32
N THR A 312 -10.96 -2.76 13.34
CA THR A 312 -10.21 -4.01 13.16
C THR A 312 -11.10 -5.09 12.56
N PHE A 313 -12.30 -5.24 13.13
CA PHE A 313 -13.27 -6.23 12.66
C PHE A 313 -13.79 -5.87 11.27
N THR A 314 -14.10 -4.60 10.99
CA THR A 314 -14.57 -4.15 9.68
C THR A 314 -13.51 -4.35 8.61
N LEU A 315 -12.24 -4.01 8.88
CA LEU A 315 -11.15 -4.24 7.93
C LEU A 315 -11.05 -5.72 7.56
N MET A 316 -11.12 -6.61 8.55
CA MET A 316 -11.05 -8.05 8.33
C MET A 316 -12.30 -8.60 7.63
N ALA A 317 -13.48 -8.14 8.03
CA ALA A 317 -14.75 -8.52 7.43
C ALA A 317 -14.85 -8.07 5.97
N ILE A 318 -14.43 -6.85 5.64
CA ILE A 318 -14.42 -6.37 4.25
C ILE A 318 -13.48 -7.22 3.40
N ASN A 319 -12.25 -7.49 3.86
CA ASN A 319 -11.32 -8.32 3.08
C ASN A 319 -11.86 -9.75 2.86
N LEU A 320 -12.48 -10.35 3.88
CA LEU A 320 -13.11 -11.66 3.74
C LEU A 320 -14.34 -11.59 2.80
N ALA A 321 -15.13 -10.53 2.88
CA ALA A 321 -16.27 -10.30 2.01
C ALA A 321 -15.84 -10.09 0.55
N VAL A 322 -14.70 -9.43 0.30
CA VAL A 322 -14.11 -9.29 -1.05
C VAL A 322 -13.78 -10.66 -1.62
N LEU A 323 -13.12 -11.53 -0.83
CA LEU A 323 -12.83 -12.91 -1.23
C LEU A 323 -14.11 -13.72 -1.50
N ALA A 324 -15.07 -13.65 -0.59
CA ALA A 324 -16.34 -14.35 -0.72
C ALA A 324 -17.12 -13.85 -1.95
N ALA A 325 -17.10 -12.54 -2.21
CA ALA A 325 -17.73 -11.95 -3.38
C ALA A 325 -17.08 -12.49 -4.66
N LEU A 326 -15.75 -12.50 -4.78
CA LEU A 326 -15.08 -13.06 -5.97
C LEU A 326 -15.46 -14.52 -6.22
N VAL A 327 -15.46 -15.35 -5.17
CA VAL A 327 -15.83 -16.77 -5.29
C VAL A 327 -17.29 -16.91 -5.71
N ILE A 328 -18.21 -16.21 -5.05
CA ILE A 328 -19.63 -16.33 -5.33
C ILE A 328 -19.94 -15.81 -6.74
N TRP A 329 -19.47 -14.61 -7.11
CA TRP A 329 -19.64 -14.05 -8.46
C TRP A 329 -19.08 -14.97 -9.55
N SER A 330 -17.98 -15.69 -9.30
CA SER A 330 -17.41 -16.64 -10.27
C SER A 330 -18.35 -17.83 -10.59
N LEU A 331 -19.28 -18.14 -9.70
CA LEU A 331 -20.23 -19.26 -9.82
C LEU A 331 -21.67 -18.79 -10.10
N THR A 332 -21.89 -17.50 -10.24
CA THR A 332 -23.24 -16.94 -10.47
C THR A 332 -23.59 -16.89 -11.95
N ARG A 333 -24.83 -17.24 -12.30
CA ARG A 333 -25.37 -17.06 -13.66
C ARG A 333 -26.31 -15.87 -13.75
N ARG A 334 -27.24 -15.77 -12.80
CA ARG A 334 -28.21 -14.67 -12.73
C ARG A 334 -28.34 -14.21 -11.29
N TRP A 335 -28.18 -12.92 -11.08
CA TRP A 335 -28.25 -12.30 -9.77
C TRP A 335 -28.98 -10.95 -9.81
N SER A 336 -30.29 -11.00 -9.68
CA SER A 336 -31.15 -9.82 -9.52
C SER A 336 -30.86 -9.10 -8.20
N PHE A 337 -31.05 -7.78 -8.20
CA PHE A 337 -31.23 -7.00 -6.97
C PHE A 337 -32.73 -7.06 -6.60
N PRO A 338 -33.11 -7.10 -5.31
CA PRO A 338 -32.29 -6.98 -4.09
C PRO A 338 -31.76 -8.29 -3.50
N ASP A 339 -31.93 -9.44 -4.18
CA ASP A 339 -31.60 -10.76 -3.62
C ASP A 339 -30.17 -10.86 -3.06
N LEU A 340 -30.06 -11.31 -1.81
CA LEU A 340 -28.78 -11.46 -1.09
C LEU A 340 -27.87 -12.53 -1.70
N LEU A 341 -28.44 -13.60 -2.23
CA LEU A 341 -27.75 -14.72 -2.85
C LEU A 341 -28.25 -14.90 -4.29
N PRO A 342 -27.41 -15.44 -5.18
CA PRO A 342 -27.81 -15.66 -6.55
C PRO A 342 -28.92 -16.72 -6.63
N GLY A 343 -29.93 -16.45 -7.47
CA GLY A 343 -31.02 -17.39 -7.73
C GLY A 343 -30.60 -18.57 -8.61
N GLN A 344 -29.52 -18.43 -9.40
CA GLN A 344 -29.00 -19.49 -10.26
C GLN A 344 -27.48 -19.57 -10.20
N TRP A 345 -26.99 -20.78 -9.88
CA TRP A 345 -25.57 -21.12 -9.85
C TRP A 345 -25.17 -21.85 -11.13
N SER A 346 -23.99 -21.55 -11.68
CA SER A 346 -23.45 -22.24 -12.85
C SER A 346 -21.92 -22.26 -12.82
N GLY A 347 -21.34 -23.45 -13.00
CA GLY A 347 -19.91 -23.64 -13.23
C GLY A 347 -19.47 -23.46 -14.69
N HIS A 348 -20.37 -23.00 -15.57
CA HIS A 348 -20.10 -22.95 -17.01
C HIS A 348 -18.92 -22.02 -17.35
N HIS A 349 -18.77 -20.89 -16.66
CA HIS A 349 -17.63 -19.99 -16.85
C HIS A 349 -16.29 -20.69 -16.60
N TRP A 350 -16.22 -21.51 -15.54
CA TRP A 350 -15.02 -22.30 -15.25
C TRP A 350 -14.76 -23.36 -16.33
N GLN A 351 -15.79 -24.08 -16.78
CA GLN A 351 -15.63 -25.09 -17.84
C GLN A 351 -15.12 -24.50 -19.16
N VAL A 352 -15.59 -23.31 -19.53
CA VAL A 352 -15.20 -22.63 -20.77
C VAL A 352 -13.83 -21.96 -20.67
N LEU A 353 -13.53 -21.29 -19.54
CA LEU A 353 -12.32 -20.49 -19.39
C LEU A 353 -11.11 -21.31 -18.91
N LEU A 354 -11.32 -22.38 -18.15
CA LEU A 354 -10.22 -23.16 -17.55
C LEU A 354 -9.24 -23.71 -18.60
N PRO A 355 -9.66 -24.27 -19.76
CA PRO A 355 -8.71 -24.76 -20.77
C PRO A 355 -7.78 -23.67 -21.31
N GLY A 356 -8.29 -22.44 -21.49
CA GLY A 356 -7.49 -21.29 -21.93
C GLY A 356 -6.63 -20.67 -20.83
N LEU A 357 -7.10 -20.69 -19.58
CA LEU A 357 -6.39 -20.15 -18.43
C LEU A 357 -5.33 -21.10 -17.87
N MET A 358 -5.49 -22.42 -18.03
CA MET A 358 -4.58 -23.40 -17.43
C MET A 358 -3.12 -23.22 -17.88
N PRO A 359 -2.80 -23.00 -19.17
CA PRO A 359 -1.43 -22.70 -19.58
C PRO A 359 -0.88 -21.43 -18.93
N LEU A 360 -1.70 -20.37 -18.84
CA LEU A 360 -1.32 -19.09 -18.22
C LEU A 360 -1.07 -19.24 -16.70
N LEU A 361 -1.87 -20.06 -16.03
CA LEU A 361 -1.69 -20.37 -14.61
C LEU A 361 -0.40 -21.15 -14.38
N VAL A 362 -0.09 -22.14 -15.22
CA VAL A 362 1.16 -22.92 -15.12
C VAL A 362 2.36 -22.03 -15.37
N THR A 363 2.36 -21.22 -16.43
CA THR A 363 3.50 -20.32 -16.71
C THR A 363 3.68 -19.29 -15.60
N SER A 364 2.60 -18.71 -15.08
CA SER A 364 2.66 -17.77 -13.96
C SER A 364 3.17 -18.44 -12.68
N ALA A 365 2.74 -19.67 -12.39
CA ALA A 365 3.21 -20.43 -11.23
C ALA A 365 4.70 -20.79 -11.35
N LEU A 366 5.16 -21.21 -12.53
CA LEU A 366 6.58 -21.49 -12.79
C LEU A 366 7.43 -20.23 -12.68
N LEU A 367 6.97 -19.10 -13.21
CA LEU A 367 7.65 -17.80 -13.08
C LEU A 367 7.70 -17.36 -11.60
N ALA A 368 6.62 -17.52 -10.86
CA ALA A 368 6.56 -17.19 -9.42
C ALA A 368 7.53 -18.07 -8.62
N LEU A 369 7.59 -19.38 -8.90
CA LEU A 369 8.53 -20.30 -8.27
C LEU A 369 9.98 -19.96 -8.61
N ALA A 370 10.29 -19.74 -9.89
CA ALA A 370 11.64 -19.42 -10.33
C ALA A 370 12.13 -18.08 -9.75
N SER A 371 11.32 -17.04 -9.84
CA SER A 371 11.63 -15.72 -9.28
C SER A 371 11.72 -15.76 -7.75
N GLY A 372 10.83 -16.48 -7.07
CA GLY A 372 10.86 -16.67 -5.62
C GLY A 372 12.12 -17.40 -5.14
N LEU A 373 12.54 -18.46 -5.84
CA LEU A 373 13.78 -19.19 -5.55
C LEU A 373 15.02 -18.31 -5.77
N LEU A 374 15.05 -17.55 -6.87
CA LEU A 374 16.13 -16.60 -7.14
C LEU A 374 16.19 -15.50 -6.08
N ALA A 375 15.04 -14.93 -5.69
CA ALA A 375 14.96 -13.91 -4.64
C ALA A 375 15.41 -14.46 -3.29
N LEU A 376 15.01 -15.68 -2.92
CA LEU A 376 15.46 -16.35 -1.70
C LEU A 376 16.98 -16.55 -1.71
N LEU A 377 17.51 -17.07 -2.81
CA LEU A 377 18.95 -17.28 -2.98
C LEU A 377 19.71 -15.95 -2.87
N MET A 378 19.24 -14.90 -3.53
CA MET A 378 19.83 -13.56 -3.46
C MET A 378 19.77 -12.96 -2.05
N ALA A 379 18.65 -13.15 -1.33
CA ALA A 379 18.49 -12.68 0.04
C ALA A 379 19.47 -13.40 0.99
N VAL A 380 19.61 -14.73 0.87
CA VAL A 380 20.58 -15.52 1.65
C VAL A 380 22.00 -15.06 1.36
N LEU A 381 22.37 -14.92 0.07
CA LEU A 381 23.69 -14.42 -0.33
C LEU A 381 23.96 -13.00 0.18
N SER A 382 22.95 -12.13 0.18
CA SER A 382 23.04 -10.78 0.72
C SER A 382 23.29 -10.80 2.23
N LEU A 383 22.55 -11.60 2.99
CA LEU A 383 22.74 -11.73 4.44
C LEU A 383 24.12 -12.31 4.80
N GLU A 384 24.57 -13.34 4.07
CA GLU A 384 25.91 -13.92 4.21
C GLU A 384 27.02 -12.93 3.86
N ALA A 385 26.84 -12.11 2.82
CA ALA A 385 27.78 -11.06 2.46
C ALA A 385 27.86 -9.95 3.54
N GLN A 386 26.77 -9.74 4.27
CA GLN A 386 26.65 -8.73 5.33
C GLN A 386 27.09 -9.21 6.73
N GLN A 387 27.27 -10.51 6.95
CA GLN A 387 27.77 -11.04 8.23
C GLN A 387 29.10 -10.36 8.64
N GLY A 388 29.08 -9.73 9.82
CA GLY A 388 30.25 -9.06 10.41
C GLY A 388 30.53 -7.65 9.91
N ARG A 389 29.63 -7.01 9.15
CA ARG A 389 29.74 -5.62 8.69
C ARG A 389 28.57 -4.77 9.17
N ARG A 390 28.70 -3.43 9.10
CA ARG A 390 27.58 -2.53 9.35
C ARG A 390 26.42 -2.86 8.39
N PRO A 391 25.17 -2.93 8.88
CA PRO A 391 24.02 -3.16 8.02
C PRO A 391 23.95 -2.09 6.93
N TRP A 392 23.61 -2.52 5.72
CA TRP A 392 23.51 -1.65 4.57
C TRP A 392 22.40 -0.62 4.79
N PRO A 393 22.49 0.56 4.16
CA PRO A 393 21.39 1.50 4.25
C PRO A 393 20.17 0.86 3.55
N LEU A 394 19.03 0.85 4.26
CA LEU A 394 17.80 0.08 3.97
C LEU A 394 17.13 0.35 2.60
N TRP A 395 17.70 1.19 1.73
CA TRP A 395 17.21 1.49 0.38
C TRP A 395 17.82 0.59 -0.70
N LEU A 396 18.79 -0.26 -0.33
CA LEU A 396 19.48 -1.20 -1.23
C LEU A 396 18.98 -2.66 -1.09
N ILE A 397 18.09 -2.91 -0.13
CA ILE A 397 17.36 -4.17 0.10
C ILE A 397 15.91 -3.88 -0.26
#